data_AF-A0A9X8BZC9-F1
#
_entry.id   AF-A0A9X8BZC9-F1
#
_cell.length_a   1.000
_cell.length_b   1.000
_cell.length_c   1.000
_cell.angle_alpha   90.00
_cell.angle_beta   90.00
_cell.angle_gamma   90.00
#
_symmetry.space_group_name_H-M   'P 1'
#
loop_
_entity.id
_entity.type
_entity.pdbx_description
1 polymer ?
#
loop_
_entity_poly.entity_id
_entity_poly.type
_entity_poly.pdbx_seq_one_letter_code
_entity_poly.pdbx_strand_id
1 'polypeptide(L)'
;MSEPNLELREAVFMYLYRKDYNLKLEDIVEQTGVAEQDILDELVRLGIPLEINQLQKYAASTLDVAILLHLGKETNGMSVQDIANKTGIHRSALYNELKRRGILDLKSLTPDYKYDMEKAIELILNREENRYRLIDIELETGVSKSSLYRELENRGIEVVNGNRKTSQEAIDEALDLYENRKENGLTVRKIITQTGVSRSTLYAELKKKQGEKNE
;
A
#
# COMPACT_ATOMS: atom_id res chain seq x y z
N MET A 1 40.08 -0.49 -14.98
CA MET A 1 38.84 0.30 -15.04
C MET A 1 38.58 0.58 -16.50
N SER A 2 37.55 -0.03 -17.08
CA SER A 2 37.20 0.17 -18.50
C SER A 2 36.61 1.57 -18.67
N GLU A 3 37.05 2.31 -19.67
CA GLU A 3 36.45 3.61 -20.02
C GLU A 3 34.94 3.43 -20.27
N PRO A 4 34.08 4.35 -19.81
CA PRO A 4 32.69 4.36 -20.23
C PRO A 4 32.64 4.58 -21.74
N ASN A 5 31.97 3.67 -22.42
CA ASN A 5 31.64 3.71 -23.85
C ASN A 5 31.19 5.13 -24.25
N LEU A 6 31.84 5.70 -25.27
CA LEU A 6 31.66 7.10 -25.68
C LEU A 6 30.23 7.35 -26.16
N GLU A 7 29.68 6.37 -26.86
CA GLU A 7 28.32 6.34 -27.39
C GLU A 7 27.29 6.31 -26.23
N LEU A 8 27.57 5.57 -25.15
CA LEU A 8 26.72 5.57 -23.95
C LEU A 8 26.71 6.95 -23.26
N ARG A 9 27.87 7.62 -23.17
CA ARG A 9 27.94 8.97 -22.62
C ARG A 9 27.16 9.97 -23.46
N GLU A 10 27.28 9.88 -24.78
CA GLU A 10 26.54 10.71 -25.73
C GLU A 10 25.03 10.48 -25.60
N ALA A 11 24.59 9.22 -25.54
CA ALA A 11 23.18 8.87 -25.36
C ALA A 11 22.60 9.42 -24.05
N VAL A 12 23.34 9.32 -22.95
CA VAL A 12 22.94 9.89 -21.65
C VAL A 12 22.88 11.42 -21.71
N PHE A 13 23.84 12.06 -22.37
CA PHE A 13 23.83 13.51 -22.56
C PHE A 13 22.61 13.95 -23.37
N MET A 14 22.33 13.30 -24.51
CA MET A 14 21.14 13.57 -25.30
C MET A 14 19.86 13.37 -24.49
N TYR A 15 19.80 12.34 -23.64
CA TYR A 15 18.66 12.10 -22.77
C TYR A 15 18.41 13.24 -21.77
N LEU A 16 19.47 13.78 -21.18
CA LEU A 16 19.40 14.88 -20.21
C LEU A 16 18.79 16.15 -20.82
N TYR A 17 19.11 16.45 -22.08
CA TYR A 17 18.60 17.63 -22.80
C TYR A 17 17.41 17.33 -23.72
N ARG A 18 16.88 16.10 -23.69
CA ARG A 18 15.85 15.66 -24.65
C ARG A 18 14.62 16.57 -24.70
N LYS A 19 14.23 17.17 -23.56
CA LYS A 19 13.06 18.07 -23.49
C LYS A 19 13.29 19.38 -24.23
N ASP A 20 14.52 19.91 -24.16
CA ASP A 20 14.89 21.15 -24.83
C ASP A 20 14.94 20.98 -26.35
N TYR A 21 15.27 19.75 -26.80
CA TYR A 21 15.33 19.38 -28.22
C TYR A 21 14.11 18.60 -28.73
N ASN A 22 13.08 18.43 -27.90
CA ASN A 22 11.88 17.62 -28.18
C ASN A 22 12.19 16.20 -28.71
N LEU A 23 13.25 15.59 -28.17
CA LEU A 23 13.67 14.23 -28.46
C LEU A 23 12.96 13.23 -27.55
N LYS A 24 12.54 12.11 -28.11
CA LYS A 24 12.09 10.93 -27.36
C LYS A 24 13.26 9.97 -27.13
N LEU A 25 13.06 9.03 -26.21
CA LEU A 25 14.09 8.03 -25.91
C LEU A 25 14.35 7.13 -27.14
N GLU A 26 13.32 6.85 -27.92
CA GLU A 26 13.44 6.09 -29.17
C GLU A 26 14.34 6.81 -30.19
N ASP A 27 14.24 8.14 -30.31
CA ASP A 27 15.07 8.94 -31.21
C ASP A 27 16.56 8.89 -30.82
N ILE A 28 16.85 8.80 -29.52
CA ILE A 28 18.21 8.71 -28.98
C ILE A 28 18.80 7.32 -29.27
N VAL A 29 18.01 6.27 -29.10
CA VAL A 29 18.41 4.89 -29.43
C VAL A 29 18.73 4.76 -30.92
N GLU A 30 17.89 5.31 -31.79
CA GLU A 30 18.13 5.30 -33.24
C GLU A 30 19.40 6.07 -33.64
N GLN A 31 19.67 7.22 -33.01
CA GLN A 31 20.82 8.06 -33.34
C GLN A 31 22.15 7.50 -32.83
N THR A 32 22.16 6.96 -31.61
CA THR A 32 23.40 6.53 -30.94
C THR A 32 23.69 5.05 -31.10
N GLY A 33 22.68 4.25 -31.46
CA GLY A 33 22.77 2.79 -31.51
C GLY A 33 22.89 2.11 -30.13
N VAL A 34 22.83 2.88 -29.04
CA VAL A 34 22.88 2.36 -27.67
C VAL A 34 21.50 1.82 -27.30
N ALA A 35 21.45 0.63 -26.70
CA ALA A 35 20.20 0.03 -26.30
C ALA A 35 19.48 0.87 -25.25
N GLU A 36 18.15 0.96 -25.33
CA GLU A 36 17.31 1.68 -24.36
C GLU A 36 17.65 1.30 -22.92
N GLN A 37 17.84 0.00 -22.68
CA GLN A 37 18.15 -0.55 -21.36
C GLN A 37 19.50 -0.03 -20.80
N ASP A 38 20.54 0.03 -21.63
CA ASP A 38 21.87 0.49 -21.19
C ASP A 38 21.85 1.98 -20.82
N ILE A 39 21.08 2.79 -21.55
CA ILE A 39 20.86 4.21 -21.24
C ILE A 39 20.14 4.34 -19.89
N LEU A 40 19.07 3.57 -19.67
CA LEU A 40 18.32 3.59 -18.42
C LEU A 40 19.17 3.12 -17.22
N ASP A 41 19.98 2.08 -17.39
CA ASP A 41 20.91 1.58 -16.37
C ASP A 41 21.94 2.65 -15.96
N GLU A 42 22.51 3.36 -16.94
CA GLU A 42 23.47 4.42 -16.67
C GLU A 42 22.84 5.63 -15.99
N LEU A 43 21.60 6.01 -16.36
CA LEU A 43 20.84 7.06 -15.67
C LEU A 43 20.57 6.70 -14.21
N VAL A 44 20.18 5.45 -13.93
CA VAL A 44 19.99 4.94 -12.56
C VAL A 44 21.32 4.96 -11.81
N ARG A 45 22.42 4.51 -12.43
CA ARG A 45 23.77 4.53 -11.85
C ARG A 45 24.21 5.95 -11.47
N LEU A 46 23.83 6.94 -12.27
CA LEU A 46 24.11 8.36 -12.05
C LEU A 46 23.12 9.04 -11.07
N GLY A 47 22.12 8.32 -10.57
CA GLY A 47 21.11 8.85 -9.66
C GLY A 47 20.10 9.79 -10.35
N ILE A 48 19.99 9.73 -11.68
CA ILE A 48 19.06 10.53 -12.45
C ILE A 48 17.67 9.86 -12.41
N PRO A 49 16.62 10.56 -11.94
CA PRO A 49 15.29 9.97 -11.84
C PRO A 49 14.71 9.62 -13.21
N LEU A 50 14.21 8.39 -13.35
CA LEU A 50 13.49 7.93 -14.54
C LEU A 50 12.00 8.30 -14.49
N GLU A 51 11.41 8.46 -15.67
CA GLU A 51 9.96 8.62 -15.81
C GLU A 51 9.23 7.27 -15.63
N ILE A 52 7.94 7.31 -15.31
CA ILE A 52 7.18 6.11 -14.90
C ILE A 52 7.02 5.09 -16.01
N ASN A 53 6.78 5.56 -17.23
CA ASN A 53 6.76 4.72 -18.43
C ASN A 53 8.10 3.98 -18.63
N GLN A 54 9.22 4.62 -18.31
CA GLN A 54 10.55 4.02 -18.37
C GLN A 54 10.76 3.03 -17.23
N LEU A 55 10.36 3.39 -16.00
CA LEU A 55 10.39 2.47 -14.86
C LEU A 55 9.53 1.22 -15.12
N GLN A 56 8.37 1.36 -15.78
CA GLN A 56 7.50 0.25 -16.15
C GLN A 56 8.13 -0.70 -17.17
N LYS A 57 8.98 -0.20 -18.08
CA LYS A 57 9.76 -1.03 -19.00
C LYS A 57 10.96 -1.68 -18.31
N TYR A 58 11.55 -0.97 -17.35
CA TYR A 58 12.77 -1.36 -16.63
C TYR A 58 12.52 -2.40 -15.53
N ALA A 59 11.42 -2.26 -14.80
CA ALA A 59 11.16 -3.02 -13.60
C ALA A 59 10.37 -4.31 -13.92
N ALA A 60 10.81 -5.43 -13.35
CA ALA A 60 10.18 -6.75 -13.57
C ALA A 60 8.72 -6.82 -13.11
N SER A 61 8.27 -5.87 -12.28
CA SER A 61 6.89 -5.78 -11.80
C SER A 61 6.50 -4.34 -11.49
N THR A 62 5.19 -4.07 -11.49
CA THR A 62 4.63 -2.80 -10.99
C THR A 62 5.07 -2.52 -9.55
N LEU A 63 5.27 -3.56 -8.74
CA LEU A 63 5.75 -3.43 -7.36
C LEU A 63 7.19 -2.91 -7.31
N ASP A 64 8.05 -3.37 -8.21
CA ASP A 64 9.42 -2.85 -8.33
C ASP A 64 9.44 -1.39 -8.80
N VAL A 65 8.53 -0.98 -9.69
CA VAL A 65 8.34 0.43 -10.07
C VAL A 65 8.06 1.30 -8.84
N ALA A 66 7.13 0.88 -7.98
CA ALA A 66 6.80 1.66 -6.78
C ALA A 66 7.92 1.70 -5.74
N ILE A 67 8.74 0.65 -5.65
CA ILE A 67 9.93 0.66 -4.78
C ILE A 67 10.94 1.67 -5.30
N LEU A 68 11.20 1.70 -6.61
CA LEU A 68 12.12 2.65 -7.21
C LEU A 68 11.64 4.10 -7.02
N LEU A 69 10.33 4.35 -7.20
CA LEU A 69 9.73 5.65 -6.91
C LEU A 69 9.87 6.03 -5.43
N HIS A 70 9.73 5.06 -4.51
CA HIS A 70 9.88 5.30 -3.08
C HIS A 70 11.33 5.63 -2.69
N LEU A 71 12.31 4.94 -3.27
CA LEU A 71 13.72 5.21 -3.06
C LEU A 71 14.12 6.60 -3.57
N GLY A 72 13.51 7.05 -4.66
CA GLY A 72 13.71 8.39 -5.23
C GLY A 72 12.87 9.50 -4.58
N LYS A 73 12.19 9.27 -3.46
CA LYS A 73 11.25 10.24 -2.87
C LYS A 73 11.87 11.61 -2.55
N GLU A 74 13.15 11.65 -2.20
CA GLU A 74 13.87 12.90 -1.91
C GLU A 74 14.01 13.80 -3.14
N THR A 75 14.01 13.22 -4.34
CA THR A 75 14.12 13.95 -5.60
C THR A 75 12.76 14.15 -6.28
N ASN A 76 11.85 13.18 -6.16
CA ASN A 76 10.55 13.23 -6.81
C ASN A 76 9.41 13.78 -5.93
N GLY A 77 9.66 13.98 -4.63
CA GLY A 77 8.72 14.55 -3.66
C GLY A 77 7.48 13.70 -3.39
N MET A 78 7.42 12.46 -3.88
CA MET A 78 6.21 11.65 -3.80
C MET A 78 6.04 11.02 -2.42
N SER A 79 4.86 11.20 -1.85
CA SER A 79 4.42 10.41 -0.71
C SER A 79 4.12 8.96 -1.14
N VAL A 80 4.02 8.06 -0.17
CA VAL A 80 3.58 6.68 -0.43
C VAL A 80 2.15 6.64 -1.02
N GLN A 81 1.31 7.63 -0.69
CA GLN A 81 -0.02 7.75 -1.28
C GLN A 81 0.05 8.11 -2.77
N ASP A 82 0.94 9.05 -3.14
CA ASP A 82 1.13 9.44 -4.54
C ASP A 82 1.62 8.27 -5.37
N ILE A 83 2.60 7.52 -4.85
CA ILE A 83 3.13 6.33 -5.52
C ILE A 83 2.02 5.29 -5.73
N ALA A 84 1.21 5.01 -4.70
CA ALA A 84 0.10 4.06 -4.80
C ALA A 84 -0.94 4.48 -5.83
N ASN A 85 -1.34 5.75 -5.82
CA ASN A 85 -2.29 6.29 -6.82
C ASN A 85 -1.73 6.16 -8.24
N LYS A 86 -0.43 6.41 -8.40
CA LYS A 86 0.23 6.49 -9.71
C LYS A 86 0.57 5.14 -10.32
N THR A 87 0.84 4.16 -9.48
CA THR A 87 1.22 2.79 -9.90
C THR A 87 0.06 1.79 -9.81
N GLY A 88 -1.04 2.17 -9.15
CA GLY A 88 -2.22 1.30 -8.97
C GLY A 88 -2.03 0.20 -7.93
N ILE A 89 -0.88 0.14 -7.26
CA ILE A 89 -0.62 -0.84 -6.20
C ILE A 89 -1.13 -0.33 -4.87
N HIS A 90 -1.71 -1.26 -4.12
CA HIS A 90 -2.19 -0.95 -2.80
C HIS A 90 -1.02 -0.58 -1.88
N ARG A 91 -1.14 0.51 -1.10
CA ARG A 91 -0.09 0.98 -0.17
C ARG A 91 0.47 -0.14 0.71
N SER A 92 -0.40 -1.04 1.18
CA SER A 92 0.01 -2.19 2.01
C SER A 92 0.98 -3.12 1.31
N ALA A 93 0.81 -3.36 0.01
CA ALA A 93 1.72 -4.18 -0.76
C ALA A 93 3.10 -3.54 -0.83
N LEU A 94 3.16 -2.23 -1.12
CA LEU A 94 4.42 -1.48 -1.15
C LEU A 94 5.13 -1.47 0.21
N TYR A 95 4.44 -1.13 1.31
CA TYR A 95 5.06 -1.13 2.64
C TYR A 95 5.57 -2.50 3.08
N ASN A 96 4.79 -3.56 2.84
CA ASN A 96 5.21 -4.92 3.18
C ASN A 96 6.47 -5.31 2.41
N GLU A 97 6.54 -4.92 1.14
CA GLU A 97 7.67 -5.23 0.29
C GLU A 97 8.92 -4.42 0.67
N LEU A 98 8.78 -3.13 0.96
CA LEU A 98 9.88 -2.30 1.47
C LEU A 98 10.44 -2.84 2.78
N LYS A 99 9.56 -3.30 3.70
CA LYS A 99 9.96 -3.96 4.95
C LYS A 99 10.65 -5.30 4.68
N ARG A 100 10.09 -6.14 3.80
CA ARG A 100 10.65 -7.45 3.43
C ARG A 100 12.05 -7.32 2.85
N ARG A 101 12.30 -6.28 2.06
CA ARG A 101 13.62 -5.98 1.46
C ARG A 101 14.58 -5.24 2.39
N GLY A 102 14.17 -4.92 3.62
CA GLY A 102 15.01 -4.19 4.58
C GLY A 102 15.26 -2.72 4.20
N ILE A 103 14.49 -2.19 3.25
CA ILE A 103 14.59 -0.79 2.78
C ILE A 103 13.90 0.15 3.78
N LEU A 104 12.85 -0.32 4.42
CA LEU A 104 12.11 0.40 5.45
C LEU A 104 12.45 -0.19 6.83
N ASP A 105 13.33 0.48 7.56
CA ASP A 105 13.50 0.25 9.00
C ASP A 105 12.60 1.21 9.77
N LEU A 106 11.51 0.67 10.33
CA LEU A 106 10.53 1.43 11.09
C LEU A 106 11.16 2.12 12.33
N LYS A 107 12.28 1.60 12.86
CA LYS A 107 12.96 2.19 14.03
C LYS A 107 13.84 3.38 13.67
N SER A 108 14.38 3.45 12.46
CA SER A 108 15.21 4.58 12.01
C SER A 108 14.41 5.71 11.38
N LEU A 109 13.14 5.45 11.02
CA LEU A 109 12.20 6.40 10.42
C LEU A 109 11.34 7.16 11.42
N THR A 110 11.49 6.90 12.71
CA THR A 110 10.95 7.75 13.77
C THR A 110 12.05 8.72 14.19
N PRO A 111 12.07 9.99 13.70
CA PRO A 111 12.88 11.04 14.29
C PRO A 111 12.69 11.05 15.80
N ASP A 112 13.77 11.24 16.56
CA ASP A 112 13.72 11.45 18.02
C ASP A 112 12.74 12.57 18.44
N TYR A 113 12.32 13.43 17.50
CA TYR A 113 11.38 14.53 17.69
C TYR A 113 9.96 14.31 17.14
N LYS A 114 9.64 13.16 16.53
CA LYS A 114 8.32 12.95 15.91
C LYS A 114 7.22 12.48 16.86
N TYR A 115 7.57 12.11 18.10
CA TYR A 115 6.61 11.57 19.06
C TYR A 115 5.47 12.56 19.33
N ASP A 116 4.29 12.27 18.80
CA ASP A 116 3.09 13.10 18.96
C ASP A 116 1.86 12.22 19.23
N MET A 117 1.55 12.06 20.52
CA MET A 117 0.43 11.24 20.97
C MET A 117 -0.93 11.85 20.60
N GLU A 118 -1.09 13.17 20.68
CA GLU A 118 -2.37 13.81 20.40
C GLU A 118 -2.72 13.70 18.92
N LYS A 119 -1.75 13.94 18.03
CA LYS A 119 -1.94 13.72 16.59
C LYS A 119 -2.23 12.26 16.28
N ALA A 120 -1.59 11.31 16.98
CA ALA A 120 -1.87 9.88 16.79
C ALA A 120 -3.32 9.52 17.16
N ILE A 121 -3.83 10.10 18.25
CA ILE A 121 -5.22 9.96 18.70
C ILE A 121 -6.19 10.62 17.71
N GLU A 122 -5.87 11.81 17.19
CA GLU A 122 -6.68 12.47 16.16
C GLU A 122 -6.80 11.60 14.90
N LEU A 123 -5.68 11.07 14.42
CA LEU A 123 -5.63 10.26 13.19
C LEU A 123 -6.38 8.93 13.33
N ILE A 124 -6.32 8.27 14.49
CA ILE A 124 -7.03 7.00 14.72
C ILE A 124 -8.54 7.21 14.88
N LEU A 125 -8.97 8.33 15.47
CA LEU A 125 -10.39 8.64 15.64
C LEU A 125 -11.04 9.05 14.31
N ASN A 126 -10.34 9.79 13.46
CA ASN A 126 -10.85 10.22 12.15
C ASN A 126 -10.56 9.22 11.01
N ARG A 127 -10.33 7.94 11.36
CA ARG A 127 -9.79 6.94 10.45
C ARG A 127 -10.71 6.60 9.27
N GLU A 128 -12.02 6.73 9.45
CA GLU A 128 -13.00 6.51 8.38
C GLU A 128 -12.89 7.57 7.27
N GLU A 129 -12.58 8.81 7.65
CA GLU A 129 -12.45 9.94 6.74
C GLU A 129 -11.05 10.00 6.12
N ASN A 130 -10.01 9.86 6.95
CA ASN A 130 -8.63 10.06 6.53
C ASN A 130 -7.98 8.78 5.92
N ARG A 131 -8.61 7.61 6.08
CA ARG A 131 -8.14 6.30 5.60
C ARG A 131 -6.71 5.94 6.01
N TYR A 132 -6.22 6.47 7.13
CA TYR A 132 -4.93 6.08 7.69
C TYR A 132 -4.99 4.63 8.18
N ARG A 133 -3.94 3.86 7.92
CA ARG A 133 -3.74 2.57 8.59
C ARG A 133 -2.84 2.81 9.79
N LEU A 134 -2.84 1.87 10.72
CA LEU A 134 -2.02 1.96 11.94
C LEU A 134 -0.54 2.21 11.64
N ILE A 135 0.00 1.62 10.57
CA ILE A 135 1.37 1.87 10.13
C ILE A 135 1.59 3.29 9.61
N ASP A 136 0.59 3.88 8.96
CA ASP A 136 0.66 5.25 8.46
C ASP A 136 0.69 6.23 9.65
N ILE A 137 -0.09 5.96 10.71
CA ILE A 137 -0.09 6.73 11.96
C ILE A 137 1.26 6.64 12.66
N GLU A 138 1.82 5.42 12.79
CA GLU A 138 3.11 5.20 13.44
C GLU A 138 4.26 5.92 12.72
N LEU A 139 4.27 5.92 11.38
CA LEU A 139 5.25 6.65 10.58
C LEU A 139 5.09 8.19 10.67
N GLU A 140 3.84 8.64 10.80
CA GLU A 140 3.52 10.07 10.84
C GLU A 140 3.80 10.69 12.21
N THR A 141 3.58 9.92 13.29
CA THR A 141 3.58 10.41 14.68
C THR A 141 4.65 9.80 15.57
N GLY A 142 5.41 8.83 15.07
CA GLY A 142 6.36 8.06 15.88
C GLY A 142 5.74 7.24 17.01
N VAL A 143 4.40 7.25 17.16
CA VAL A 143 3.71 6.53 18.22
C VAL A 143 3.43 5.11 17.76
N SER A 144 4.11 4.15 18.40
CA SER A 144 3.84 2.74 18.18
C SER A 144 2.37 2.39 18.43
N LYS A 145 1.85 1.45 17.65
CA LYS A 145 0.50 0.89 17.84
C LYS A 145 0.20 0.56 19.31
N SER A 146 1.12 -0.15 19.98
CA SER A 146 0.91 -0.58 21.36
C SER A 146 0.82 0.58 22.34
N SER A 147 1.62 1.64 22.13
CA SER A 147 1.57 2.83 22.97
C SER A 147 0.29 3.63 22.74
N LEU A 148 -0.14 3.76 21.47
CA LEU A 148 -1.39 4.41 21.11
C LEU A 148 -2.61 3.71 21.74
N TYR A 149 -2.73 2.39 21.59
CA TYR A 149 -3.87 1.65 22.18
C TYR A 149 -3.88 1.70 23.71
N ARG A 150 -2.71 1.61 24.35
CA ARG A 150 -2.61 1.77 25.81
C ARG A 150 -3.03 3.17 26.25
N GLU A 151 -2.66 4.21 25.51
CA GLU A 151 -3.06 5.58 25.83
C GLU A 151 -4.57 5.78 25.65
N LEU A 152 -5.14 5.26 24.56
CA LEU A 152 -6.59 5.29 24.34
C LEU A 152 -7.36 4.60 25.47
N GLU A 153 -6.88 3.43 25.92
CA GLU A 153 -7.44 2.71 27.05
C GLU A 153 -7.33 3.52 28.36
N ASN A 154 -6.17 4.10 28.65
CA ASN A 154 -5.97 4.97 29.82
C ASN A 154 -6.92 6.17 29.83
N ARG A 155 -7.30 6.67 28.65
CA ARG A 155 -8.23 7.80 28.48
C ARG A 155 -9.69 7.39 28.38
N GLY A 156 -10.00 6.08 28.42
CA GLY A 156 -11.37 5.58 28.24
C GLY A 156 -11.94 5.84 26.84
N ILE A 157 -11.08 6.01 25.84
CA ILE A 157 -11.48 6.27 24.46
C ILE A 157 -11.67 4.93 23.74
N GLU A 158 -12.93 4.57 23.49
CA GLU A 158 -13.25 3.41 22.67
C GLU A 158 -12.99 3.68 21.19
N VAL A 159 -11.95 3.06 20.65
CA VAL A 159 -11.74 3.01 19.20
C VAL A 159 -12.50 1.81 18.67
N VAL A 160 -13.48 2.06 17.80
CA VAL A 160 -14.18 1.01 17.07
C VAL A 160 -13.14 0.31 16.18
N ASN A 161 -12.58 -0.80 16.67
CA ASN A 161 -11.75 -1.64 15.85
C ASN A 161 -12.60 -2.08 14.66
N GLY A 162 -12.08 -1.88 13.43
CA GLY A 162 -12.73 -2.38 12.21
C GLY A 162 -12.99 -3.89 12.20
N ASN A 163 -12.50 -4.62 13.20
CA ASN A 163 -13.14 -5.85 13.65
C ASN A 163 -14.35 -5.50 14.51
N ARG A 164 -15.44 -5.02 13.90
CA ARG A 164 -16.76 -5.10 14.56
C ARG A 164 -16.89 -6.55 15.02
N LYS A 165 -16.97 -6.79 16.33
CA LYS A 165 -17.65 -7.99 16.81
C LYS A 165 -19.02 -7.90 16.16
N THR A 166 -19.27 -8.79 15.21
CA THR A 166 -20.60 -8.93 14.64
C THR A 166 -21.57 -9.03 15.80
N SER A 167 -22.55 -8.14 15.89
CA SER A 167 -23.51 -8.16 16.99
C SER A 167 -24.23 -9.51 16.97
N GLN A 168 -24.60 -10.01 18.15
CA GLN A 168 -25.36 -11.25 18.24
C GLN A 168 -26.66 -11.14 17.43
N GLU A 169 -27.30 -9.98 17.46
CA GLU A 169 -28.48 -9.65 16.64
C GLU A 169 -28.25 -9.85 15.14
N ALA A 170 -27.11 -9.42 14.60
CA ALA A 170 -26.77 -9.60 13.19
C ALA A 170 -26.45 -11.07 12.86
N ILE A 171 -25.89 -11.82 13.82
CA ILE A 171 -25.68 -13.27 13.70
C ILE A 171 -27.03 -13.98 13.64
N ASP A 172 -27.94 -13.67 14.55
CA ASP A 172 -29.26 -14.28 14.66
C ASP A 172 -30.08 -14.01 13.38
N GLU A 173 -30.09 -12.75 12.90
CA GLU A 173 -30.72 -12.39 11.63
C GLU A 173 -30.11 -13.16 10.45
N ALA A 174 -28.78 -13.32 10.39
CA ALA A 174 -28.13 -14.06 9.32
C ALA A 174 -28.46 -15.56 9.35
N LEU A 175 -28.63 -16.15 10.53
CA LEU A 175 -29.04 -17.53 10.71
C LEU A 175 -30.50 -17.74 10.27
N ASP A 176 -31.42 -16.86 10.65
CA ASP A 176 -32.83 -16.93 10.27
C ASP A 176 -33.03 -16.75 8.76
N LEU A 177 -32.32 -15.81 8.15
CA LEU A 177 -32.32 -15.63 6.69
C LEU A 177 -31.72 -16.84 5.98
N TYR A 178 -30.74 -17.52 6.56
CA TYR A 178 -30.12 -18.72 5.99
C TYR A 178 -31.03 -19.95 6.06
N GLU A 179 -31.79 -20.12 7.14
CA GLU A 179 -32.78 -21.18 7.33
C GLU A 179 -33.94 -21.03 6.33
N ASN A 180 -34.47 -19.81 6.18
CA ASN A 180 -35.58 -19.50 5.28
C ASN A 180 -35.13 -19.16 3.84
N ARG A 181 -33.84 -19.33 3.50
CA ARG A 181 -33.27 -18.82 2.24
C ARG A 181 -33.91 -19.42 0.99
N LYS A 182 -34.37 -20.67 1.06
CA LYS A 182 -35.00 -21.37 -0.08
C LYS A 182 -36.37 -20.79 -0.41
N GLU A 183 -37.13 -20.45 0.62
CA GLU A 183 -38.46 -19.84 0.50
C GLU A 183 -38.34 -18.38 0.05
N ASN A 184 -37.34 -17.66 0.57
CA ASN A 184 -37.10 -16.26 0.24
C ASN A 184 -36.25 -16.04 -1.03
N GLY A 185 -35.83 -17.11 -1.73
CA GLY A 185 -34.97 -17.01 -2.92
C GLY A 185 -33.62 -16.32 -2.67
N LEU A 186 -33.10 -16.39 -1.44
CA LEU A 186 -31.88 -15.70 -1.03
C LEU A 186 -30.63 -16.57 -1.28
N THR A 187 -29.60 -15.92 -1.82
CA THR A 187 -28.26 -16.52 -1.89
C THR A 187 -27.47 -16.15 -0.65
N VAL A 188 -26.50 -16.99 -0.27
CA VAL A 188 -25.58 -16.72 0.86
C VAL A 188 -24.87 -15.38 0.68
N ARG A 189 -24.55 -15.00 -0.56
CA ARG A 189 -23.98 -13.69 -0.88
C ARG A 189 -24.90 -12.54 -0.49
N LYS A 190 -26.20 -12.64 -0.79
CA LYS A 190 -27.18 -11.61 -0.40
C LYS A 190 -27.31 -11.49 1.13
N ILE A 191 -27.34 -12.63 1.83
CA ILE A 191 -27.44 -12.66 3.29
C ILE A 191 -26.23 -11.97 3.95
N ILE A 192 -25.01 -12.28 3.49
CA ILE A 192 -23.77 -11.64 3.98
C ILE A 192 -23.79 -10.13 3.72
N THR A 193 -24.27 -9.71 2.55
CA THR A 193 -24.39 -8.30 2.20
C THR A 193 -25.44 -7.57 3.06
N GLN A 194 -26.56 -8.23 3.38
CA GLN A 194 -27.64 -7.64 4.18
C GLN A 194 -27.26 -7.50 5.66
N THR A 195 -26.61 -8.52 6.21
CA THR A 195 -26.37 -8.62 7.67
C THR A 195 -24.97 -8.16 8.08
N GLY A 196 -24.05 -8.01 7.12
CA GLY A 196 -22.65 -7.67 7.40
C GLY A 196 -21.86 -8.81 8.09
N VAL A 197 -22.46 -9.98 8.27
CA VAL A 197 -21.80 -11.15 8.87
C VAL A 197 -20.87 -11.80 7.85
N SER A 198 -19.60 -12.00 8.23
CA SER A 198 -18.65 -12.66 7.34
C SER A 198 -19.09 -14.08 7.01
N ARG A 199 -18.74 -14.56 5.81
CA ARG A 199 -19.04 -15.94 5.39
C ARG A 199 -18.51 -16.98 6.39
N SER A 200 -17.29 -16.78 6.88
CA SER A 200 -16.67 -17.65 7.87
C SER A 200 -17.43 -17.67 9.19
N THR A 201 -17.90 -16.51 9.67
CA THR A 201 -18.69 -16.39 10.91
C THR A 201 -20.01 -17.12 10.76
N LEU A 202 -20.76 -16.89 9.67
CA LEU A 202 -22.04 -17.53 9.42
C LEU A 202 -21.95 -19.07 9.44
N TYR A 203 -20.97 -19.65 8.73
CA TYR A 203 -20.81 -21.11 8.71
C TYR A 203 -20.30 -21.69 10.03
N ALA A 204 -19.50 -20.94 10.79
CA ALA A 204 -19.07 -21.37 12.12
C ALA A 204 -20.26 -21.47 13.09
N GLU A 205 -21.17 -20.48 13.08
CA GLU A 205 -22.36 -20.48 13.92
C GLU A 205 -23.39 -21.53 13.49
N LEU A 206 -23.59 -21.75 12.19
CA LEU A 206 -24.43 -22.85 11.68
C LEU A 206 -23.94 -24.23 12.15
N LYS A 207 -22.61 -24.43 12.20
CA LYS A 207 -22.01 -25.68 12.68
C LYS A 207 -22.26 -25.89 14.17
N LYS A 208 -22.19 -24.84 14.99
CA LYS A 208 -22.54 -24.90 16.42
C LYS A 208 -24.01 -25.28 16.62
N LYS A 209 -24.93 -24.59 15.92
CA LYS A 209 -26.37 -24.85 15.96
C LYS A 209 -26.75 -26.27 15.51
N GLN A 210 -25.97 -26.87 14.60
CA GLN A 210 -26.14 -28.27 14.20
C GLN A 210 -25.55 -29.28 15.19
N GLY A 211 -24.51 -28.91 15.94
CA GLY A 211 -23.97 -29.74 17.04
C GLY A 211 -24.95 -29.85 18.20
N GLU A 212 -25.56 -28.73 18.60
CA GLU A 212 -26.54 -28.64 19.71
C GLU A 212 -27.87 -29.36 19.44
N LYS A 213 -28.21 -29.64 18.16
CA LYS A 213 -29.42 -30.39 17.79
C LYS A 213 -29.24 -31.92 17.83
N ASN A 214 -28.01 -32.40 18.03
CA ASN A 214 -27.67 -33.83 18.00
C ASN A 214 -27.26 -34.37 19.40
N GLU A 215 -27.49 -33.60 20.46
CA GLU A 215 -27.45 -34.01 21.88
C GLU A 215 -28.87 -34.07 22.45
#